data_AF-A0A4Q5TZW8-F1
#
_entry.id   AF-A0A4Q5TZW8-F1
#
_cell.length_a   1.000
_cell.length_b   1.000
_cell.length_c   1.000
_cell.angle_alpha   90.00
_cell.angle_beta   90.00
_cell.angle_gamma   90.00
#
_symmetry.space_group_name_H-M   'P 1'
#
loop_
_entity.id
_entity.type
_entity.pdbx_description
1 polymer ?
#
loop_
_entity_poly.entity_id
_entity_poly.type
_entity_poly.pdbx_seq_one_letter_code
_entity_poly.pdbx_strand_id
1 'polypeptide(L)'
;MHLKRTCRYVMITGTLLIWTVKFILRPVIGTSGFTSFFLGILPNLLGSFLIPFAAFWFFKGRNHFVAKIFRIGELQELRSVCWMGFGLVVINEFLQLYPLFGRTFDVNDLLFSFIGTIASYMVFARLIVSANGEVLKKLPV
;
A
#
# COMPACT_ATOMS: atom_id res chain seq x y z
N MET A 1 11.29 -2.31 17.60
CA MET A 1 10.09 -3.18 17.64
C MET A 1 8.77 -2.44 17.43
N HIS A 2 8.64 -1.18 17.88
CA HIS A 2 7.42 -0.36 17.69
C HIS A 2 7.00 -0.20 16.22
N LEU A 3 7.89 0.18 15.31
CA LEU A 3 7.54 0.42 13.91
C LEU A 3 6.93 -0.82 13.21
N LYS A 4 7.44 -2.03 13.50
CA LYS A 4 6.88 -3.28 12.94
C LYS A 4 5.46 -3.56 13.46
N ARG A 5 5.20 -3.23 14.74
CA ARG A 5 3.86 -3.34 15.35
C ARG A 5 2.89 -2.31 14.74
N THR A 6 3.33 -1.07 14.56
CA THR A 6 2.53 -0.04 13.88
C THR A 6 2.19 -0.44 12.45
N CYS A 7 3.17 -0.91 11.68
CA CYS A 7 2.93 -1.40 10.31
C CYS A 7 1.92 -2.55 10.28
N ARG A 8 2.01 -3.49 11.24
CA ARG A 8 1.04 -4.58 11.37
C ARG A 8 -0.38 -4.05 11.60
N TYR A 9 -0.57 -3.10 12.51
CA TYR A 9 -1.89 -2.54 12.76
C TYR A 9 -2.43 -1.78 11.56
N VAL A 10 -1.62 -0.90 10.95
CA VAL A 10 -1.98 -0.16 9.73
C VAL A 10 -2.39 -1.11 8.60
N MET A 11 -1.65 -2.20 8.42
CA MET A 11 -1.97 -3.23 7.43
C MET A 11 -3.32 -3.90 7.72
N ILE A 12 -3.54 -4.36 8.95
CA ILE A 12 -4.78 -5.04 9.33
C ILE A 12 -5.97 -4.08 9.16
N THR A 13 -5.88 -2.86 9.70
CA THR A 13 -6.96 -1.88 9.59
C THR A 13 -7.22 -1.47 8.14
N GLY A 14 -6.16 -1.27 7.36
CA GLY A 14 -6.26 -0.89 5.96
C GLY A 14 -6.87 -2.01 5.10
N THR A 15 -6.46 -3.26 5.31
CA THR A 15 -7.04 -4.40 4.59
C THR A 15 -8.51 -4.61 4.96
N LEU A 16 -8.88 -4.52 6.24
CA LEU A 16 -10.28 -4.61 6.66
C LEU A 16 -11.13 -3.49 6.05
N LEU A 17 -10.60 -2.27 5.96
CA LEU A 17 -11.28 -1.15 5.33
C LEU A 17 -11.48 -1.39 3.83
N ILE A 18 -10.44 -1.85 3.12
CA ILE A 18 -10.53 -2.20 1.70
C ILE A 18 -11.58 -3.30 1.48
N TRP A 19 -11.58 -4.35 2.31
CA TRP A 19 -12.54 -5.45 2.21
C TRP A 19 -13.97 -4.98 2.47
N THR A 20 -14.16 -4.14 3.48
CA THR A 20 -15.46 -3.54 3.78
C THR A 20 -15.98 -2.75 2.58
N VAL A 21 -15.15 -1.89 1.99
CA VAL A 21 -15.54 -1.11 0.81
C VAL A 21 -15.84 -2.02 -0.39
N LYS A 22 -14.97 -2.99 -0.68
CA LYS A 22 -15.02 -3.81 -1.90
C LYS A 22 -16.12 -4.87 -1.87
N PHE A 23 -16.32 -5.54 -0.73
CA PHE A 23 -17.20 -6.70 -0.60
C PHE A 23 -18.52 -6.41 0.13
N ILE A 24 -18.61 -5.33 0.90
CA ILE A 24 -19.83 -5.01 1.66
C ILE A 24 -20.49 -3.76 1.08
N LEU A 25 -19.78 -2.62 1.05
CA LEU A 25 -20.39 -1.35 0.67
C LEU A 25 -20.72 -1.27 -0.82
N ARG A 26 -19.80 -1.69 -1.70
CA ARG A 26 -20.02 -1.66 -3.15
C ARG A 26 -21.25 -2.45 -3.61
N PRO A 27 -21.51 -3.70 -3.16
CA PRO A 27 -22.71 -4.42 -3.59
C PRO A 27 -24.01 -3.93 -2.92
N VAL A 28 -23.93 -3.32 -1.73
CA VAL A 28 -25.14 -2.92 -0.96
C VAL A 28 -25.59 -1.50 -1.32
N ILE A 29 -24.67 -0.58 -1.59
CA ILE A 29 -24.98 0.81 -1.90
C ILE A 29 -25.19 0.91 -3.41
N GLY A 30 -26.44 1.12 -3.82
CA GLY A 30 -26.84 1.26 -5.23
C GLY A 30 -25.98 2.27 -6.00
N THR A 31 -25.69 1.93 -7.25
CA THR A 31 -24.76 2.64 -8.14
C THR A 31 -25.37 3.93 -8.70
N SER A 32 -25.35 5.03 -7.96
CA SER A 32 -25.53 6.35 -8.57
C SER A 32 -24.78 7.46 -7.82
N GLY A 33 -24.17 8.37 -8.58
CA GLY A 33 -23.56 9.59 -8.08
C GLY A 33 -22.16 9.46 -7.49
N PHE A 34 -21.78 10.50 -6.74
CA PHE A 34 -20.43 10.73 -6.19
C PHE A 34 -19.94 9.61 -5.27
N THR A 35 -20.84 8.98 -4.51
CA THR A 35 -20.51 7.87 -3.61
C THR A 35 -19.97 6.66 -4.36
N SER A 36 -20.53 6.34 -5.54
CA SER A 36 -20.05 5.24 -6.38
C SER A 36 -18.64 5.49 -6.90
N PHE A 37 -18.31 6.76 -7.22
CA PHE A 37 -16.97 7.14 -7.65
C PHE A 37 -15.95 6.93 -6.52
N PHE A 38 -16.23 7.42 -5.30
CA PHE A 38 -15.34 7.24 -4.15
C PHE A 38 -15.17 5.76 -3.79
N LEU A 39 -16.25 4.97 -3.75
CA LEU A 39 -16.17 3.53 -3.53
C LEU A 39 -15.47 2.77 -4.69
N GLY A 40 -15.38 3.41 -5.86
CA GLY A 40 -14.59 3.01 -7.02
C GLY A 40 -13.09 3.01 -6.71
N ILE A 41 -12.59 4.20 -6.38
CA ILE A 41 -11.16 4.53 -6.29
C ILE A 41 -10.52 4.20 -4.93
N LEU A 42 -11.31 4.23 -3.85
CA LEU A 42 -10.80 4.14 -2.48
C LEU A 42 -10.03 2.84 -2.19
N PRO A 43 -10.46 1.65 -2.67
CA PRO A 43 -9.69 0.42 -2.52
C PRO A 43 -8.28 0.50 -3.13
N ASN A 44 -8.15 1.15 -4.28
CA ASN A 44 -6.88 1.25 -5.00
C ASN A 44 -5.96 2.30 -4.37
N LEU A 45 -6.51 3.45 -3.95
CA LEU A 45 -5.80 4.45 -3.16
C LEU A 45 -5.22 3.86 -1.87
N LEU A 46 -6.05 3.15 -1.10
CA LEU A 46 -5.63 2.53 0.15
C LEU A 46 -4.70 1.35 -0.11
N GLY A 47 -4.99 0.54 -1.13
CA GLY A 47 -4.18 -0.61 -1.51
C GLY A 47 -2.74 -0.20 -1.82
N SER A 48 -2.58 0.82 -2.68
CA SER A 48 -1.26 1.37 -3.00
C SER A 48 -0.60 2.06 -1.81
N PHE A 49 -1.39 2.72 -0.96
CA PHE A 49 -0.87 3.36 0.25
C PHE A 49 -0.23 2.35 1.24
N LEU A 50 -0.80 1.15 1.33
CA LEU A 50 -0.39 0.13 2.29
C LEU A 50 0.86 -0.66 1.86
N ILE A 51 1.31 -0.55 0.61
CA ILE A 51 2.41 -1.35 0.06
C ILE A 51 3.70 -1.31 0.91
N PRO A 52 4.28 -0.14 1.25
CA PRO A 52 5.52 -0.12 2.04
C PRO A 52 5.32 -0.66 3.46
N PHE A 53 4.12 -0.49 4.04
CA PHE A 53 3.76 -1.06 5.33
C PHE A 53 3.70 -2.59 5.28
N ALA A 54 3.13 -3.13 4.20
CA ALA A 54 3.08 -4.57 3.94
C ALA A 54 4.50 -5.13 3.82
N ALA A 55 5.30 -4.54 2.95
CA ALA A 55 6.66 -4.99 2.68
C ALA A 55 7.50 -4.97 3.97
N PHE A 56 7.43 -3.88 4.75
CA PHE A 56 8.15 -3.80 6.01
C PHE A 56 7.65 -4.81 7.05
N TRP A 57 6.35 -5.04 7.15
CA TRP A 57 5.81 -6.00 8.10
C TRP A 57 6.21 -7.45 7.75
N PHE A 58 6.05 -7.84 6.49
CA PHE A 58 6.28 -9.20 6.01
C PHE A 58 7.76 -9.55 5.85
N PHE A 59 8.59 -8.64 5.35
CA PHE A 59 9.96 -8.95 4.97
C PHE A 59 11.02 -8.52 5.98
N LYS A 60 10.69 -7.64 6.93
CA LYS A 60 11.65 -7.23 7.96
C LYS A 60 12.09 -8.41 8.84
N GLY A 61 13.38 -8.73 8.76
CA GLY A 61 14.05 -9.77 9.53
C GLY A 61 13.96 -11.17 8.92
N ARG A 62 13.58 -11.29 7.64
CA ARG A 62 13.57 -12.56 6.90
C ARG A 62 14.68 -12.58 5.85
N ASN A 63 15.26 -13.76 5.58
CA ASN A 63 16.43 -13.93 4.70
C ASN A 63 16.13 -14.63 3.36
N HIS A 64 14.87 -14.88 3.02
CA HIS A 64 14.50 -15.48 1.73
C HIS A 64 14.65 -14.49 0.56
N PHE A 65 14.75 -15.00 -0.67
CA PHE A 65 15.01 -14.19 -1.89
C PHE A 65 14.04 -13.00 -2.05
N VAL A 66 12.73 -13.24 -1.90
CA VAL A 66 11.70 -12.18 -1.99
C VAL A 66 11.88 -11.13 -0.88
N ALA A 67 12.29 -11.56 0.32
CA ALA A 67 12.53 -10.65 1.43
C ALA A 67 13.74 -9.75 1.21
N LYS A 68 14.72 -10.19 0.39
CA LYS A 68 15.85 -9.34 -0.02
C LYS A 68 15.42 -8.28 -1.03
N ILE A 69 14.54 -8.62 -1.97
CA ILE A 69 14.02 -7.69 -2.98
C ILE A 69 13.16 -6.60 -2.34
N PHE A 70 12.27 -6.98 -1.42
CA PHE A 70 11.35 -6.06 -0.75
C PHE A 70 11.84 -5.60 0.63
N ARG A 71 13.15 -5.70 0.89
CA ARG A 71 13.72 -5.19 2.14
C ARG A 71 13.60 -3.67 2.16
N ILE A 72 13.28 -3.10 3.31
CA ILE A 72 13.25 -1.66 3.53
C ILE A 72 14.10 -1.33 4.75
N GLY A 73 15.32 -0.87 4.49
CA GLY A 73 16.30 -0.34 5.44
C GLY A 73 16.67 1.11 5.13
N GLU A 74 16.59 1.53 3.87
CA GLU A 74 16.95 2.88 3.42
C GLU A 74 15.89 3.49 2.48
N LEU A 75 15.95 4.80 2.25
CA LEU A 75 15.06 5.54 1.34
C LEU A 75 15.12 5.02 -0.10
N GLN A 76 16.28 4.59 -0.59
CA GLN A 76 16.40 4.01 -1.94
C GLN A 76 15.63 2.69 -2.04
N GLU A 77 15.79 1.82 -1.04
CA GLU A 77 15.04 0.55 -0.95
C GLU A 77 13.52 0.82 -0.86
N LEU A 78 13.09 1.81 -0.07
CA LEU A 78 11.69 2.25 -0.01
C LEU A 78 11.16 2.69 -1.38
N ARG A 79 11.93 3.52 -2.11
CA ARG A 79 11.56 3.97 -3.46
C ARG A 79 11.36 2.78 -4.39
N SER A 80 12.27 1.81 -4.38
CA SER A 80 12.16 0.60 -5.19
C SER A 80 10.90 -0.21 -4.85
N VAL A 81 10.58 -0.38 -3.56
CA VAL A 81 9.35 -1.07 -3.14
C VAL A 81 8.10 -0.34 -3.61
N CYS A 82 8.05 0.99 -3.51
CA CYS A 82 6.92 1.78 -4.00
C CYS A 82 6.75 1.64 -5.52
N TRP A 83 7.83 1.67 -6.31
CA TRP A 83 7.77 1.49 -7.76
C TRP A 83 7.34 0.08 -8.16
N MET A 84 7.90 -0.96 -7.53
CA MET A 84 7.49 -2.34 -7.77
C MET A 84 6.02 -2.55 -7.39
N GLY A 85 5.61 -1.99 -6.25
CA GLY A 85 4.23 -2.01 -5.80
C GLY A 85 3.27 -1.35 -6.78
N PHE A 86 3.59 -0.14 -7.24
CA PHE A 86 2.80 0.54 -8.26
C PHE A 86 2.75 -0.26 -9.57
N GLY A 87 3.87 -0.84 -9.99
CA GLY A 87 3.93 -1.74 -11.14
C GLY A 87 2.99 -2.95 -11.01
N LEU A 88 2.92 -3.56 -9.81
CA LEU A 88 1.97 -4.63 -9.53
C LEU A 88 0.52 -4.17 -9.61
N VAL A 89 0.22 -2.94 -9.18
CA VAL A 89 -1.12 -2.35 -9.30
C VAL A 89 -1.48 -2.08 -10.77
N VAL A 90 -0.55 -1.55 -11.56
CA VAL A 90 -0.72 -1.38 -13.02
C VAL A 90 -1.05 -2.72 -13.67
N ILE A 91 -0.23 -3.76 -13.39
CA ILE A 91 -0.46 -5.10 -13.93
C ILE A 91 -1.82 -5.64 -13.48
N ASN A 92 -2.20 -5.45 -12.22
CA ASN A 92 -3.50 -5.87 -11.70
C ASN A 92 -4.68 -5.18 -12.40
N GLU A 93 -4.53 -3.90 -12.78
CA GLU A 93 -5.55 -3.19 -13.55
C GLU A 93 -5.62 -3.71 -15.00
N PHE A 94 -4.47 -4.03 -15.61
CA PHE A 94 -4.44 -4.70 -16.90
C PHE A 94 -5.07 -6.10 -16.87
N LEU A 95 -4.87 -6.86 -15.80
CA LEU A 95 -5.48 -8.18 -15.65
C LEU A 95 -7.00 -8.11 -15.47
N GLN A 96 -7.53 -7.03 -14.91
CA GLN A 96 -8.98 -6.83 -14.78
C GLN A 96 -9.70 -6.67 -16.14
N LEU A 97 -8.99 -6.28 -17.21
CA LEU A 97 -9.54 -6.29 -18.58
C LEU A 97 -9.82 -7.72 -19.09
N TYR A 98 -9.25 -8.74 -18.47
CA TYR A 98 -9.52 -10.11 -18.87
C TYR A 98 -11.00 -10.42 -18.63
N PRO A 99 -11.73 -10.97 -19.63
CA PRO A 99 -13.18 -11.06 -19.62
C PRO A 99 -13.79 -11.86 -18.44
N LEU A 100 -12.99 -12.67 -17.73
CA LEU A 100 -13.40 -13.33 -16.48
C LEU A 100 -13.75 -12.34 -15.34
N PHE A 101 -13.13 -11.16 -15.31
CA PHE A 101 -13.33 -10.19 -14.21
C PHE A 101 -14.46 -9.20 -14.46
N GLY A 102 -14.96 -9.10 -15.71
CA GLY A 102 -16.10 -8.25 -16.07
C GLY A 102 -15.91 -6.75 -15.78
N ARG A 103 -14.66 -6.27 -15.72
CA ARG A 103 -14.28 -4.91 -15.34
C ARG A 103 -13.58 -4.22 -16.50
N THR A 104 -13.88 -2.95 -16.73
CA THR A 104 -13.15 -2.10 -17.70
C THR A 104 -11.93 -1.48 -17.03
N PHE A 105 -10.90 -1.18 -17.83
CA PHE A 105 -9.73 -0.42 -17.35
C PHE A 105 -10.18 0.95 -16.83
N ASP A 106 -9.93 1.23 -15.54
CA ASP A 106 -10.31 2.51 -14.94
C ASP A 106 -9.05 3.39 -14.71
N VAL A 107 -8.96 4.47 -15.50
CA VAL A 107 -7.87 5.44 -15.39
C VAL A 107 -7.85 6.10 -14.01
N ASN A 108 -9.01 6.26 -13.37
CA ASN A 108 -9.09 6.84 -12.03
C ASN A 108 -8.47 5.88 -11.01
N ASP A 109 -8.74 4.58 -11.12
CA ASP A 109 -8.13 3.56 -10.26
C ASP A 109 -6.60 3.63 -10.34
N LEU A 110 -6.04 3.83 -11.53
CA LEU A 110 -4.60 4.01 -11.70
C LEU A 110 -4.08 5.34 -11.13
N LEU A 111 -4.77 6.46 -11.38
CA LEU A 111 -4.38 7.78 -10.87
C LEU A 111 -4.37 7.81 -9.34
N PHE A 112 -5.41 7.29 -8.70
CA PHE A 112 -5.50 7.21 -7.25
C PHE A 112 -4.50 6.22 -6.67
N SER A 113 -4.16 5.15 -7.40
CA SER A 113 -3.05 4.27 -7.02
C SER A 113 -1.71 5.00 -7.02
N PHE A 114 -1.46 5.86 -8.01
CA PHE A 114 -0.26 6.68 -8.08
C PHE A 114 -0.19 7.68 -6.90
N ILE A 115 -1.29 8.38 -6.63
CA ILE A 115 -1.40 9.30 -5.48
C ILE A 115 -1.15 8.56 -4.17
N GLY A 116 -1.78 7.40 -3.96
CA GLY A 116 -1.59 6.59 -2.76
C GLY A 116 -0.15 6.10 -2.62
N THR A 117 0.51 5.77 -3.73
CA THR A 117 1.93 5.39 -3.74
C THR A 117 2.82 6.55 -3.30
N ILE A 118 2.61 7.76 -3.83
CA ILE A 118 3.36 8.96 -3.42
C ILE A 118 3.11 9.25 -1.93
N ALA A 119 1.85 9.24 -1.50
CA ALA A 119 1.50 9.46 -0.11
C ALA A 119 2.16 8.43 0.81
N SER A 120 2.19 7.15 0.41
CA SER A 120 2.86 6.08 1.15
C SER A 120 4.34 6.33 1.28
N TYR A 121 5.01 6.73 0.19
CA TYR A 121 6.43 7.03 0.17
C TYR A 121 6.74 8.16 1.15
N MET A 122 5.98 9.27 1.09
CA MET A 122 6.20 10.42 1.97
C MET A 122 5.99 10.08 3.44
N VAL A 123 4.90 9.39 3.77
CA VAL A 123 4.60 9.00 5.16
C VAL A 123 5.64 8.01 5.68
N PHE A 124 5.97 6.98 4.90
CA PHE A 124 6.89 5.94 5.33
C PHE A 124 8.35 6.42 5.38
N ALA A 125 8.75 7.32 4.48
CA ALA A 125 10.06 7.98 4.52
C ALA A 125 10.24 8.74 5.84
N ARG A 126 9.23 9.49 6.28
CA ARG A 126 9.25 10.17 7.58
C ARG A 126 9.37 9.18 8.73
N LEU A 127 8.64 8.07 8.69
CA LEU A 127 8.73 7.02 9.71
C LEU A 127 10.12 6.38 9.80
N ILE A 128 10.79 6.15 8.66
CA ILE A 128 12.18 5.63 8.63
C ILE A 128 13.13 6.65 9.25
N VAL A 129 13.05 7.93 8.85
CA VAL A 129 13.91 8.99 9.38
C VAL A 129 13.72 9.13 10.90
N SER A 130 12.47 9.18 11.38
CA SER A 130 12.18 9.24 12.82
C SER A 130 12.72 8.01 13.57
N ALA A 131 12.54 6.80 13.01
CA ALA A 131 13.05 5.59 13.62
C ALA A 131 14.59 5.55 13.69
N ASN A 132 15.28 6.03 12.65
CA ASN A 132 16.74 6.10 12.63
C ASN A 132 17.28 7.18 13.58
N GLY A 133 16.60 8.33 13.69
CA GLY A 133 16.94 9.38 14.64
C GLY A 133 16.83 8.95 16.10
N GLU A 134 15.84 8.11 16.44
CA GLU A 134 15.74 7.52 17.78
C GLU A 134 16.84 6.48 18.08
N VAL A 135 17.34 5.78 17.06
CA VAL A 135 18.44 4.82 17.22
C VAL A 135 19.75 5.54 17.54
N LEU A 136 20.04 6.66 16.86
CA LEU A 136 21.23 7.47 17.14
C LEU A 136 21.24 8.06 18.56
N LYS A 137 20.07 8.41 19.11
CA LYS A 137 19.96 8.89 20.50
C LYS A 137 20.15 7.82 21.58
N LYS A 138 20.07 6.54 21.22
CA LYS A 138 20.20 5.40 22.16
C LYS A 138 21.60 4.79 22.20
N LEU A 139 22.53 5.30 21.38
CA LEU A 139 23.93 4.91 21.48
C LEU A 139 24.55 5.65 22.68
N PRO A 140 25.16 4.95 23.65
CA PRO A 140 25.96 5.62 24.66
C PRO A 140 27.14 6.29 23.95
N VAL A 141 27.30 7.60 24.16
CA VAL A 141 28.47 8.38 23.76
C VAL A 141 29.66 7.98 24.62
#